data_AF-A0A3A0BQY8-F1
#
_entry.id   AF-A0A3A0BQY8-F1
#
_cell.length_a   1.000
_cell.length_b   1.000
_cell.length_c   1.000
_cell.angle_alpha   90.00
_cell.angle_beta   90.00
_cell.angle_gamma   90.00
#
_symmetry.space_group_name_H-M   'P 1'
#
loop_
_entity.id
_entity.type
_entity.pdbx_description
1 polymer ?
#
loop_
_entity_poly.entity_id
_entity_poly.type
_entity_poly.pdbx_seq_one_letter_code
_entity_poly.pdbx_strand_id
1 'polypeptide(L)'
;CALRSPLKFKAPAKSVLPNSGQSLHELRTEWEELRLQWRTTLESITPDMMRFPLSGHPVAGRFTAAQGLFWIAEHLRHHIKQIARIQKASRHSS
;
A
#
# COMPACT_ATOMS: atom_id res chain seq x y z
N CYS A 1 5.23 5.46 -13.04
CA CYS A 1 4.70 5.28 -11.67
C CYS A 1 5.68 5.92 -10.70
N ALA A 2 5.23 6.82 -9.81
CA ALA A 2 6.08 7.52 -8.85
C ALA A 2 6.91 6.57 -7.97
N LEU A 3 6.40 5.38 -7.66
CA LEU A 3 7.08 4.34 -6.87
C LEU A 3 8.29 3.69 -7.56
N ARG A 4 8.45 3.92 -8.86
CA ARG A 4 9.61 3.47 -9.67
C ARG A 4 10.57 4.61 -10.00
N SER A 5 10.26 5.83 -9.55
CA SER A 5 11.09 7.03 -9.75
C SER A 5 12.15 7.14 -8.65
N PRO A 6 13.33 7.73 -8.91
CA PRO A 6 14.31 8.07 -7.88
C PRO A 6 13.85 9.22 -6.96
N LEU A 7 12.73 9.88 -7.28
CA LEU A 7 12.18 10.99 -6.52
C LEU A 7 11.63 10.54 -5.15
N LYS A 8 11.95 11.31 -4.10
CA LYS A 8 11.43 11.09 -2.75
C LYS A 8 10.16 11.91 -2.54
N PHE A 9 9.12 11.26 -2.02
CA PHE A 9 7.84 11.90 -1.71
C PHE A 9 7.59 11.84 -0.20
N LYS A 10 7.09 12.94 0.38
CA LYS A 10 6.64 12.95 1.78
C LYS A 10 5.30 12.24 1.87
N ALA A 11 5.06 11.57 3.00
CA ALA A 11 3.76 11.01 3.30
C ALA A 11 2.71 12.14 3.33
N PRO A 12 1.54 11.96 2.70
CA PRO A 12 0.54 13.02 2.56
C PRO A 12 -0.15 13.38 3.89
N ALA A 13 -0.11 12.49 4.89
CA ALA A 13 -0.69 12.71 6.20
C ALA A 13 0.10 11.98 7.29
N LYS A 14 -0.01 12.43 8.55
CA LYS A 14 0.57 11.71 9.70
C LYS A 14 -0.14 10.39 9.99
N SER A 15 -1.43 10.30 9.67
CA SER A 15 -2.26 9.11 9.88
C SER A 15 -1.82 7.88 9.09
N VAL A 16 -1.05 8.08 8.00
CA VAL A 16 -0.51 6.97 7.19
C VAL A 16 0.90 6.55 7.61
N LEU A 17 1.46 7.19 8.64
CA LEU A 17 2.75 6.80 9.20
C LEU A 17 2.54 5.62 10.17
N PRO A 18 3.42 4.62 10.18
CA PRO A 18 3.34 3.51 11.12
C PRO A 18 3.47 4.01 12.56
N ASN A 19 2.69 3.43 13.47
CA ASN A 19 2.78 3.72 14.90
C ASN A 19 4.03 3.03 15.47
N SER A 20 4.94 3.80 16.08
CA SER A 20 6.21 3.30 16.60
C SER A 20 6.08 2.37 17.81
N GLY A 21 4.87 2.21 18.36
CA GLY A 21 4.60 1.36 19.52
C GLY A 21 4.20 -0.09 19.22
N GLN A 22 3.92 -0.44 17.96
CA GLN A 22 3.44 -1.79 17.61
C GLN A 22 4.58 -2.80 17.47
N SER A 23 4.38 -3.99 18.03
CA SER A 23 5.24 -5.15 17.81
C SER A 23 5.05 -5.72 16.39
N LEU A 24 6.05 -6.47 15.92
CA LEU A 24 5.95 -7.19 14.64
C LEU A 24 4.82 -8.23 14.63
N HIS A 25 4.47 -8.78 15.78
CA HIS A 25 3.37 -9.72 15.92
C HIS A 25 2.02 -9.02 15.71
N GLU A 26 1.79 -7.89 16.38
CA GLU A 26 0.57 -7.09 16.21
C GLU A 26 0.41 -6.59 14.77
N LEU A 27 1.50 -6.08 14.16
CA LEU A 27 1.50 -5.67 12.76
C LEU A 27 1.13 -6.82 11.81
N ARG A 28 1.55 -8.05 12.13
CA ARG A 28 1.19 -9.22 11.34
C ARG A 28 -0.29 -9.55 11.46
N THR A 29 -0.84 -9.53 12.67
CA THR A 29 -2.27 -9.77 12.90
C THR A 29 -3.13 -8.75 12.16
N GLU A 30 -2.81 -7.46 12.30
CA GLU A 30 -3.53 -6.38 11.60
C GLU A 30 -3.43 -6.52 10.08
N TRP A 31 -2.27 -6.94 9.56
CA TRP A 31 -2.10 -7.21 8.14
C TRP A 31 -2.98 -8.37 7.65
N GLU A 32 -3.11 -9.43 8.46
CA GLU A 32 -3.96 -10.58 8.12
C GLU A 32 -5.46 -10.19 8.12
N GLU A 33 -5.91 -9.44 9.12
CA GLU A 33 -7.28 -8.91 9.19
C GLU A 33 -7.60 -7.95 8.04
N LEU A 34 -6.68 -7.02 7.75
CA LEU A 34 -6.83 -6.07 6.65
C LEU A 34 -6.99 -6.80 5.31
N ARG A 35 -6.26 -7.89 5.08
CA ARG A 35 -6.41 -8.68 3.84
C ARG A 35 -7.78 -9.35 3.70
N LEU A 36 -8.39 -9.75 4.82
CA LEU A 36 -9.75 -10.29 4.79
C LEU A 36 -10.76 -9.20 4.41
N GLN A 37 -10.68 -8.03 5.05
CA GLN A 37 -11.54 -6.88 4.73
C GLN A 37 -11.32 -6.41 3.29
N TRP A 38 -10.07 -6.41 2.84
CA TRP A 38 -9.70 -6.07 1.48
C TRP A 38 -10.34 -7.02 0.48
N ARG A 39 -10.30 -8.32 0.75
CA ARG A 39 -10.94 -9.32 -0.12
C ARG A 39 -12.43 -9.05 -0.28
N THR A 40 -13.15 -8.82 0.82
CA THR A 40 -14.57 -8.45 0.78
C THR A 40 -14.81 -7.18 -0.04
N THR A 41 -13.92 -6.19 0.08
CA THR A 41 -13.97 -4.95 -0.71
C THR A 41 -13.76 -5.21 -2.20
N LEU A 42 -12.87 -6.14 -2.57
CA LEU A 42 -12.65 -6.50 -3.97
C LEU A 42 -13.84 -7.24 -4.57
N GLU A 43 -14.45 -8.13 -3.80
CA GLU A 43 -15.61 -8.92 -4.22
C GLU A 43 -16.86 -8.05 -4.42
N SER A 44 -16.92 -6.85 -3.82
CA SER A 44 -18.01 -5.89 -4.03
C SER A 44 -17.79 -4.93 -5.22
N ILE A 45 -16.64 -4.99 -5.91
CA ILE A 45 -16.37 -4.13 -7.07
C ILE A 45 -17.24 -4.57 -8.25
N THR A 46 -18.08 -3.66 -8.74
CA THR A 46 -18.91 -3.90 -9.93
C THR A 46 -18.15 -3.56 -11.23
N PRO A 47 -18.61 -4.06 -12.39
CA PRO A 47 -18.02 -3.70 -13.68
C PRO A 47 -18.00 -2.20 -13.97
N ASP A 48 -18.99 -1.45 -13.48
CA ASP A 48 -19.05 0.01 -13.64
C ASP A 48 -17.99 0.71 -12.80
N MET A 49 -17.74 0.23 -11.57
CA MET A 49 -16.67 0.74 -10.69
C MET A 49 -15.26 0.53 -11.27
N MET A 50 -15.10 -0.44 -12.17
CA MET A 50 -13.86 -0.67 -12.90
C MET A 50 -13.62 0.34 -14.02
N ARG A 51 -14.69 0.92 -14.58
CA ARG A 51 -14.65 1.82 -15.75
C ARG A 51 -14.82 3.29 -15.38
N PHE A 52 -15.59 3.57 -14.32
CA PHE A 52 -15.89 4.93 -13.88
C PHE A 52 -15.15 5.28 -12.58
N PRO A 53 -14.70 6.54 -12.40
CA PRO A 53 -13.86 6.87 -11.26
C PRO A 53 -14.64 6.95 -9.94
N LEU A 54 -14.11 6.31 -8.89
CA LEU A 54 -14.79 6.09 -7.62
C LEU A 54 -14.69 7.27 -6.64
N SER A 55 -13.66 8.11 -6.74
CA SER A 55 -13.51 9.37 -6.00
C SER A 55 -12.15 10.01 -6.32
N GLY A 56 -12.00 11.30 -6.01
CA GLY A 56 -10.77 12.07 -6.24
C GLY A 56 -9.74 11.92 -5.13
N HIS A 57 -8.54 11.45 -5.45
CA HIS A 57 -7.37 11.50 -4.57
C HIS A 57 -6.67 12.87 -4.71
N PRO A 58 -6.39 13.60 -3.61
CA PRO A 58 -5.92 14.99 -3.66
C PRO A 58 -4.56 15.17 -4.35
N VAL A 59 -3.74 14.12 -4.47
CA VAL A 59 -2.41 14.18 -5.13
C VAL A 59 -2.42 13.58 -6.53
N ALA A 60 -3.41 12.75 -6.88
CA ALA A 60 -3.34 11.93 -8.10
C ALA A 60 -4.63 11.92 -8.95
N GLY A 61 -5.67 12.66 -8.55
CA GLY A 61 -6.91 12.81 -9.30
C GLY A 61 -7.91 11.67 -9.08
N ARG A 62 -8.91 11.58 -9.96
CA ARG A 62 -9.97 10.57 -9.90
C ARG A 62 -9.44 9.22 -10.36
N PHE A 63 -9.64 8.17 -9.55
CA PHE A 63 -9.21 6.80 -9.88
C PHE A 63 -10.40 5.88 -10.13
N THR A 64 -10.30 5.03 -11.15
CA THR A 64 -11.15 3.84 -11.25
C THR A 64 -10.65 2.74 -10.30
N ALA A 65 -11.48 1.74 -9.98
CA ALA A 65 -11.02 0.59 -9.21
C ALA A 65 -9.79 -0.08 -9.84
N ALA A 66 -9.76 -0.22 -11.17
CA ALA A 66 -8.64 -0.82 -11.88
C ALA A 66 -7.31 -0.06 -11.64
N GLN A 67 -7.33 1.27 -11.67
CA GLN A 67 -6.16 2.08 -11.41
C GLN A 67 -5.72 2.02 -9.94
N GLY A 68 -6.67 1.99 -9.01
CA GLY A 68 -6.39 1.78 -7.59
C GLY A 68 -5.69 0.44 -7.32
N LEU A 69 -6.22 -0.65 -7.89
CA LEU A 69 -5.65 -1.99 -7.75
C LEU A 69 -4.23 -2.06 -8.32
N PHE A 70 -4.01 -1.48 -9.50
CA PHE A 70 -2.68 -1.40 -10.10
C PHE A 70 -1.71 -0.62 -9.19
N TRP A 71 -2.15 0.52 -8.64
CA TRP A 71 -1.33 1.33 -7.75
C TRP A 71 -0.96 0.58 -6.46
N ILE A 72 -1.93 -0.08 -5.80
CA ILE A 72 -1.67 -0.89 -4.60
C ILE A 72 -0.71 -2.04 -4.88
N ALA A 73 -0.89 -2.76 -6.00
CA ALA A 73 0.02 -3.84 -6.36
C ALA A 73 1.47 -3.35 -6.53
N GLU A 74 1.67 -2.22 -7.21
CA GLU A 74 2.99 -1.62 -7.36
C GLU A 74 3.54 -1.09 -6.02
N HIS A 75 2.69 -0.55 -5.15
CA HIS A 75 3.05 -0.07 -3.82
C HIS A 75 3.56 -1.20 -2.92
N LEU A 76 2.86 -2.33 -2.90
CA LEU A 76 3.27 -3.52 -2.16
C LEU A 76 4.60 -4.07 -2.68
N ARG A 77 4.77 -4.17 -4.01
CA ARG A 77 6.03 -4.60 -4.63
C ARG A 77 7.20 -3.69 -4.24
N HIS A 78 6.96 -2.38 -4.15
CA HIS A 78 7.98 -1.43 -3.70
C HIS A 78 8.40 -1.70 -2.25
N HIS A 79 7.44 -1.85 -1.33
CA HIS A 79 7.73 -2.09 0.09
C HIS A 79 8.38 -3.46 0.34
N ILE A 80 8.00 -4.51 -0.38
CA ILE A 80 8.66 -5.83 -0.29
C ILE A 80 10.15 -5.72 -0.60
N LYS A 81 10.53 -4.95 -1.64
CA LYS A 81 11.95 -4.69 -1.95
C LYS A 81 12.67 -3.93 -0.85
N GLN A 82 12.01 -2.95 -0.23
CA GLN A 82 12.58 -2.22 0.90
C GLN A 82 12.83 -3.13 2.11
N ILE A 83 11.86 -3.98 2.46
CA ILE A 83 11.99 -4.94 3.56
C ILE A 83 13.14 -5.92 3.27
N ALA A 84 13.19 -6.50 2.07
CA ALA A 84 14.28 -7.41 1.69
C ALA A 84 15.67 -6.75 1.79
N ARG A 85 15.78 -5.48 1.38
CA ARG A 85 17.03 -4.70 1.50
C ARG A 85 17.42 -4.49 2.97
N ILE A 86 16.47 -4.15 3.84
CA ILE A 86 16.70 -3.96 5.27
C ILE A 86 17.14 -5.29 5.89
N GLN A 87 16.42 -6.38 5.64
CA GLN A 87 16.78 -7.71 6.15
C GLN A 87 18.19 -8.15 5.72
N LYS A 88 18.61 -7.86 4.48
CA LYS A 88 19.97 -8.14 4.02
C LYS A 88 21.00 -7.31 4.79
N ALA A 89 20.75 -6.03 5.02
CA ALA A 89 21.64 -5.16 5.78
C ALA A 89 21.74 -5.58 7.25
N SER A 90 20.62 -5.86 7.90
CA SER A 90 20.58 -6.30 9.31
C SER A 90 21.30 -7.62 9.53
N ARG A 91 21.34 -8.53 8.54
CA ARG A 91 22.09 -9.79 8.59
C ARG A 91 23.61 -9.65 8.50
N HIS A 92 24.14 -8.54 7.98
CA HIS A 92 25.59 -8.29 7.90
C HIS A 92 26.13 -7.46 9.08
N SER A 93 25.24 -7.00 9.96
CA SER A 93 25.57 -6.24 11.16
C SER A 93 25.50 -7.11 12.44
N SER A 94 25.51 -8.43 12.29
CA SER A 94 25.53 -9.43 13.37
C SER A 94 26.73 -10.36 13.20
#